data_AF-V2Z0I5-F1
#
_entry.id   AF-V2Z0I5-F1
#
_cell.length_a   1.000
_cell.length_b   1.000
_cell.length_c   1.000
_cell.angle_alpha   90.00
_cell.angle_beta   90.00
_cell.angle_gamma   90.00
#
_symmetry.space_group_name_H-M   'P 1'
#
loop_
_entity.id
_entity.type
_entity.pdbx_description
1 polymer ?
#
loop_
_entity_poly.entity_id
_entity_poly.type
_entity_poly.pdbx_seq_one_letter_code
_entity_poly.pdbx_strand_id
1 'polypeptide(L)'
;MAKSLRSKAKRDFRSKKREAGIYAATHAARLRRLNARLSAVATRDAEGDVAVEDVEEEAADMPDSMQMDTTPIDAESSKRISTHGPRGSRREEWRLSKGLSARPKSKGMNRQGGVAARRKAGRSKRRR
;
A
#
# COMPACT_ATOMS: atom_id res chain seq x y z
N MET A 1 20.48 -16.97 -42.54
CA MET A 1 19.19 -16.91 -41.83
C MET A 1 19.24 -15.85 -40.73
N ALA A 2 18.28 -14.92 -40.69
CA ALA A 2 18.17 -13.96 -39.60
C ALA A 2 17.73 -14.66 -38.29
N LYS A 3 18.10 -14.09 -37.14
CA LYS A 3 17.68 -14.63 -35.83
C LYS A 3 16.29 -14.10 -35.45
N SER A 4 15.43 -14.98 -34.96
CA SER A 4 14.10 -14.62 -34.42
C SER A 4 14.19 -13.68 -33.21
N LEU A 5 13.14 -12.88 -32.99
CA LEU A 5 12.97 -12.02 -31.81
C LEU A 5 13.15 -12.78 -30.49
N ARG A 6 12.69 -14.03 -30.44
CA ARG A 6 12.74 -14.92 -29.28
C ARG A 6 14.01 -15.78 -29.19
N SER A 7 14.96 -15.61 -30.12
CA SER A 7 16.23 -16.35 -30.07
C SER A 7 16.98 -16.08 -28.77
N LYS A 8 17.48 -17.14 -28.13
CA LYS A 8 18.16 -17.07 -26.82
C LYS A 8 19.39 -16.17 -26.88
N ALA A 9 20.27 -16.39 -27.85
CA ALA A 9 21.46 -15.56 -28.06
C ALA A 9 21.15 -14.04 -28.17
N LYS A 10 20.07 -13.63 -28.86
CA LYS A 10 19.71 -12.19 -28.93
C LYS A 10 19.05 -11.70 -27.66
N ARG A 11 18.26 -12.54 -26.97
CA ARG A 11 17.67 -12.19 -25.67
C ARG A 11 18.74 -11.98 -24.61
N ASP A 12 19.75 -12.84 -24.55
CA ASP A 12 20.83 -12.77 -23.56
C ASP A 12 21.67 -11.50 -23.78
N PHE A 13 21.98 -11.19 -25.03
CA PHE A 13 22.65 -9.92 -25.38
C PHE A 13 21.82 -8.69 -24.97
N ARG A 14 20.49 -8.72 -25.19
CA ARG A 14 19.60 -7.64 -24.73
C ARG A 14 19.54 -7.55 -23.21
N SER A 15 19.62 -8.68 -22.48
CA SER A 15 19.69 -8.66 -21.00
C SER A 15 20.95 -7.96 -20.53
N LYS A 16 22.12 -8.38 -21.05
CA LYS A 16 23.40 -7.73 -20.74
C LYS A 16 23.37 -6.22 -21.03
N LYS A 17 22.80 -5.81 -22.16
CA LYS A 17 22.66 -4.38 -22.51
C LYS A 17 21.73 -3.62 -21.56
N ARG A 18 20.68 -4.26 -21.04
CA ARG A 18 19.75 -3.65 -20.07
C ARG A 18 20.37 -3.51 -18.68
N GLU A 19 21.17 -4.47 -18.24
CA GLU A 19 21.73 -4.53 -16.89
C GLU A 19 23.06 -3.80 -16.74
N ALA A 20 24.00 -4.03 -17.67
CA ALA A 20 25.36 -3.50 -17.60
C ALA A 20 25.59 -2.31 -18.55
N GLY A 21 24.60 -1.95 -19.36
CA GLY A 21 24.72 -0.90 -20.36
C GLY A 21 24.15 0.46 -19.90
N ILE A 22 24.20 1.42 -20.82
CA ILE A 22 23.70 2.80 -20.64
C ILE A 22 22.22 2.83 -20.21
N TYR A 23 21.41 1.83 -20.60
CA TYR A 23 20.00 1.76 -20.21
C TYR A 23 19.80 1.64 -18.69
N ALA A 24 20.68 0.92 -17.99
CA ALA A 24 20.60 0.82 -16.54
C ALA A 24 20.86 2.18 -15.88
N ALA A 25 21.91 2.88 -16.32
CA ALA A 25 22.30 4.18 -15.79
C ALA A 25 21.21 5.24 -16.02
N THR A 26 20.66 5.32 -17.24
CA THR A 26 19.60 6.29 -17.55
C THR A 26 18.32 6.00 -16.80
N HIS A 27 17.96 4.72 -16.66
CA HIS A 27 16.80 4.31 -15.86
C HIS A 27 16.99 4.65 -14.37
N ALA A 28 18.17 4.37 -13.81
CA ALA A 28 18.49 4.71 -12.42
C ALA A 28 18.45 6.23 -12.17
N ALA A 29 18.99 7.05 -13.09
CA ALA A 29 18.94 8.50 -12.99
C ALA A 29 17.49 9.02 -13.00
N ARG A 30 16.64 8.47 -13.88
CA ARG A 30 15.21 8.81 -13.93
C ARG A 30 14.49 8.45 -12.63
N LEU A 31 14.74 7.26 -12.09
CA LEU A 31 14.17 6.81 -10.82
C LEU A 31 14.59 7.73 -9.66
N ARG A 32 15.87 8.09 -9.58
CA ARG A 32 16.38 9.03 -8.57
C ARG A 32 15.68 10.39 -8.67
N ARG A 33 15.51 10.91 -9.88
CA ARG A 33 14.79 12.18 -10.11
C ARG A 33 13.34 12.11 -9.63
N LEU A 34 12.64 11.01 -9.91
CA LEU A 34 11.25 10.82 -9.47
C LEU A 34 11.16 10.68 -7.96
N ASN A 35 12.05 9.90 -7.35
CA ASN A 35 12.08 9.75 -5.90
C ASN A 35 12.37 11.07 -5.20
N ALA A 36 13.31 11.88 -5.71
CA ALA A 36 13.60 13.20 -5.17
C ALA A 36 12.39 14.15 -5.22
N ARG A 37 11.60 14.09 -6.30
CA ARG A 37 10.34 14.85 -6.42
C ARG A 37 9.29 14.37 -5.43
N LEU A 38 9.10 13.06 -5.32
CA LEU A 38 8.14 12.47 -4.39
C LEU A 38 8.52 12.76 -2.95
N SER A 39 9.80 12.67 -2.59
CA SER A 39 10.25 13.03 -1.25
C SER A 39 10.03 14.51 -0.96
N ALA A 40 10.28 15.40 -1.92
CA ALA A 40 10.04 16.84 -1.75
C ALA A 40 8.55 17.18 -1.55
N VAL A 41 7.65 16.51 -2.28
CA VAL A 41 6.20 16.65 -2.07
C VAL A 41 5.81 16.10 -0.69
N ALA A 42 6.26 14.89 -0.35
CA ALA A 42 5.93 14.26 0.92
C ALA A 42 6.47 15.03 2.15
N THR A 43 7.64 15.66 2.05
CA THR A 43 8.16 16.52 3.14
C THR A 43 7.42 17.85 3.21
N ARG A 44 7.08 18.46 2.06
CA ARG A 44 6.24 19.66 2.02
C ARG A 44 4.90 19.43 2.70
N ASP A 45 4.26 18.30 2.43
CA ASP A 45 2.98 17.92 3.07
C ASP A 45 3.13 17.59 4.57
N ALA A 46 4.33 17.22 5.02
CA ALA A 46 4.62 16.90 6.42
C ALA A 46 5.05 18.12 7.26
N GLU A 47 5.58 19.16 6.63
CA GLU A 47 6.12 20.37 7.29
C GLU A 47 5.12 21.55 7.34
N GLY A 48 3.93 21.39 6.79
CA GLY A 48 2.76 22.24 7.04
C GLY A 48 1.62 21.88 6.08
N ASP A 49 0.41 21.55 6.53
CA ASP A 49 -0.52 22.42 7.26
C ASP A 49 0.03 23.83 7.57
N VAL A 50 0.48 24.51 6.51
CA VAL A 50 0.76 25.95 6.55
C VAL A 50 -0.60 26.62 6.44
N ALA A 51 -0.96 27.39 7.48
CA ALA A 51 -2.13 28.27 7.43
C ALA A 51 -2.09 29.08 6.13
N VAL A 52 -3.20 29.01 5.38
CA VAL A 52 -3.46 29.88 4.24
C VAL A 52 -3.56 31.31 4.79
N GLU A 53 -2.42 32.00 4.83
CA GLU A 53 -2.38 33.45 4.88
C GLU A 53 -2.55 33.91 3.44
N ASP A 54 -3.64 34.64 3.18
CA ASP A 54 -3.95 35.31 1.92
C ASP A 54 -2.72 36.03 1.36
N VAL A 55 -1.99 35.37 0.46
CA VAL A 55 -1.15 36.07 -0.51
C VAL A 55 -1.95 36.11 -1.79
N GLU A 56 -2.78 37.13 -1.83
CA GLU A 56 -3.53 37.65 -2.96
C GLU A 56 -2.56 38.17 -4.04
N GLU A 57 -1.63 37.34 -4.53
CA GLU A 57 -0.68 37.78 -5.59
C GLU A 57 -0.02 36.63 -6.37
N GLU A 58 -0.77 35.57 -6.73
CA GLU A 58 -0.45 34.76 -7.94
C GLU A 58 -1.65 33.91 -8.42
N ALA A 59 -2.88 34.42 -8.26
CA ALA A 59 -4.11 33.74 -8.68
C ALA A 59 -4.48 34.04 -10.13
N ALA A 60 -3.64 33.67 -11.10
CA ALA A 60 -3.93 33.89 -12.52
C ALA A 60 -4.03 32.63 -13.40
N ASP A 61 -3.94 31.40 -12.86
CA ASP A 61 -4.18 30.21 -13.71
C ASP A 61 -4.51 28.89 -12.98
N MET A 62 -5.56 28.85 -12.15
CA MET A 62 -6.16 27.57 -11.73
C MET A 62 -7.69 27.66 -11.71
N PRO A 63 -8.41 26.70 -12.34
CA PRO A 63 -9.87 26.75 -12.44
C PRO A 63 -10.57 26.43 -11.10
N ASP A 64 -11.59 27.25 -10.82
CA ASP A 64 -12.47 27.38 -9.63
C ASP A 64 -13.33 26.14 -9.29
N SER A 65 -12.97 24.93 -9.73
CA SER A 65 -13.82 23.75 -9.57
C SER A 65 -13.47 22.84 -8.39
N MET A 66 -12.56 23.24 -7.48
CA MET A 66 -12.04 22.35 -6.42
C MET A 66 -12.01 22.96 -5.01
N GLN A 67 -12.89 23.91 -4.68
CA GLN A 67 -13.13 24.26 -3.27
C GLN A 67 -14.04 23.18 -2.64
N MET A 68 -13.49 22.33 -1.76
CA MET A 68 -14.29 21.46 -0.88
C MET A 68 -14.20 21.98 0.55
N ASP A 69 -15.37 22.24 1.14
CA ASP A 69 -15.54 22.74 2.50
C ASP A 69 -14.96 21.78 3.55
N THR A 70 -13.95 22.22 4.30
CA THR A 70 -13.36 21.51 5.43
C THR A 70 -13.94 22.04 6.75
N THR A 71 -14.92 21.33 7.30
CA THR A 71 -15.37 21.55 8.68
C THR A 71 -14.42 20.85 9.66
N PRO A 72 -13.99 21.50 10.76
CA PRO A 72 -13.07 20.89 11.73
C PRO A 72 -13.85 20.03 12.72
N ILE A 73 -13.48 18.75 12.83
CA ILE A 73 -13.98 17.83 13.89
C ILE A 73 -12.89 17.66 14.95
N ASP A 74 -13.32 17.90 16.19
CA ASP A 74 -12.55 18.05 17.41
C ASP A 74 -11.53 16.94 17.74
N ALA A 75 -10.42 17.38 18.31
CA ALA A 75 -9.31 16.59 18.80
C ALA A 75 -9.59 16.00 20.21
N GLU A 76 -10.10 14.78 20.28
CA GLU A 76 -10.22 14.03 21.54
C GLU A 76 -9.40 12.73 21.55
N SER A 77 -8.28 12.76 22.26
CA SER A 77 -7.49 11.62 22.79
C SER A 77 -6.92 10.62 21.77
N SER A 78 -5.59 10.46 21.79
CA SER A 78 -4.85 9.45 21.02
C SER A 78 -5.13 8.01 21.52
N LYS A 79 -6.35 7.53 21.28
CA LYS A 79 -6.71 6.11 21.41
C LYS A 79 -5.79 5.33 20.48
N ARG A 80 -5.03 4.34 21.00
CA ARG A 80 -4.30 3.38 20.15
C ARG A 80 -5.27 2.82 19.13
N ILE A 81 -5.10 3.21 17.88
CA ILE A 81 -5.94 2.74 16.78
C ILE A 81 -5.60 1.26 16.59
N SER A 82 -6.46 0.39 17.08
CA SER A 82 -6.38 -1.03 16.78
C SER A 82 -6.59 -1.20 15.28
N THR A 83 -5.52 -1.45 14.54
CA THR A 83 -5.54 -1.80 13.11
C THR A 83 -6.30 -3.11 12.82
N HIS A 84 -6.81 -3.76 13.89
CA HIS A 84 -7.57 -5.00 13.86
C HIS A 84 -9.05 -4.80 14.19
N GLY A 85 -9.56 -3.56 14.10
CA GLY A 85 -10.99 -3.25 14.21
C GLY A 85 -11.87 -4.11 13.28
N PRO A 86 -13.18 -4.19 13.56
CA PRO A 86 -14.12 -4.97 12.75
C PRO A 86 -14.03 -4.53 11.28
N ARG A 87 -13.89 -5.49 10.36
CA ARG A 87 -13.62 -5.20 8.94
C ARG A 87 -14.89 -4.90 8.15
N GLY A 88 -16.00 -4.63 8.83
CA GLY A 88 -17.31 -4.35 8.23
C GLY A 88 -17.77 -5.45 7.27
N SER A 89 -17.35 -6.70 7.48
CA SER A 89 -17.81 -7.78 6.60
C SER A 89 -19.27 -8.08 6.92
N ARG A 90 -20.12 -8.23 5.89
CA ARG A 90 -21.53 -8.65 6.04
C ARG A 90 -21.72 -9.87 6.96
N ARG A 91 -20.73 -10.78 7.00
CA ARG A 91 -20.74 -11.94 7.90
C ARG A 91 -20.48 -11.58 9.36
N GLU A 92 -19.65 -10.58 9.63
CA GLU A 92 -19.39 -10.07 10.99
C GLU A 92 -20.61 -9.32 11.51
N GLU A 93 -21.23 -8.48 10.68
CA GLU A 93 -22.46 -7.75 11.00
C GLU A 93 -23.64 -8.69 11.29
N TRP A 94 -23.89 -9.67 10.43
CA TRP A 94 -24.92 -10.69 10.66
C TRP A 94 -24.67 -11.49 11.94
N ARG A 95 -23.41 -11.73 12.31
CA ARG A 95 -23.09 -12.41 13.56
C ARG A 95 -23.35 -11.52 14.76
N LEU A 96 -22.93 -10.27 14.71
CA LEU A 96 -23.17 -9.28 15.77
C LEU A 96 -24.67 -9.05 15.98
N SER A 97 -25.47 -8.94 14.91
CA SER A 97 -26.93 -8.80 15.01
C SER A 97 -27.62 -10.05 15.58
N LYS A 98 -26.96 -11.21 15.49
CA LYS A 98 -27.39 -12.46 16.12
C LYS A 98 -26.77 -12.71 17.50
N GLY A 99 -26.13 -11.70 18.11
CA GLY A 99 -25.49 -11.80 19.43
C GLY A 99 -24.26 -12.71 19.47
N LEU A 100 -23.71 -13.08 18.31
CA LEU A 100 -22.53 -13.91 18.18
C LEU A 100 -21.27 -13.05 18.08
N SER A 101 -20.13 -13.58 18.53
CA SER A 101 -18.83 -12.92 18.33
C SER A 101 -18.55 -12.67 16.84
N ALA A 102 -18.11 -11.45 16.50
CA ALA A 102 -17.81 -11.01 15.12
C ALA A 102 -16.96 -12.04 14.36
N ARG A 103 -15.90 -12.54 15.00
CA ARG A 103 -15.10 -13.66 14.51
C ARG A 103 -15.09 -14.80 15.53
N PRO A 104 -15.34 -16.06 15.10
CA PRO A 104 -15.21 -17.20 16.00
C PRO A 104 -13.75 -17.35 16.43
N LYS A 105 -13.51 -17.32 17.75
CA LYS A 105 -12.18 -17.57 18.33
C LYS A 105 -11.81 -19.05 18.11
N SER A 106 -10.59 -19.34 17.65
CA SER A 106 -10.07 -20.70 17.64
C SER A 106 -9.84 -21.14 19.08
N LYS A 107 -10.56 -22.16 19.54
CA LYS A 107 -10.41 -22.73 20.88
C LYS A 107 -9.75 -24.10 20.76
N GLY A 108 -8.74 -24.37 21.58
CA GLY A 108 -8.04 -25.65 21.64
C GLY A 108 -6.67 -25.66 20.96
N MET A 109 -5.86 -26.63 21.37
CA MET A 109 -4.52 -26.89 20.84
C MET A 109 -4.59 -28.02 19.80
N ASN A 110 -3.83 -27.92 18.72
CA ASN A 110 -3.61 -29.04 17.80
C ASN A 110 -2.66 -30.07 18.45
N ARG A 111 -2.53 -31.25 17.83
CA ARG A 111 -1.65 -32.33 18.31
C ARG A 111 -0.17 -31.95 18.33
N GLN A 112 0.21 -30.85 17.69
CA GLN A 112 1.56 -30.31 17.61
C GLN A 112 1.78 -29.13 18.58
N GLY A 113 0.88 -28.90 19.55
CA GLY A 113 1.05 -27.87 20.59
C GLY A 113 0.79 -26.43 20.14
N GLY A 114 0.25 -26.20 18.94
CA GLY A 114 -0.14 -24.87 18.45
C GLY A 114 -1.65 -24.64 18.44
N VAL A 115 -2.10 -23.38 18.37
CA VAL A 115 -3.54 -23.05 18.30
C VAL A 115 -4.21 -23.77 17.11
N ALA A 116 -5.32 -24.46 17.38
CA ALA A 116 -6.00 -25.26 16.38
C ALA A 116 -6.52 -24.40 15.21
N ALA A 117 -6.01 -24.66 14.00
CA ALA A 117 -6.47 -24.01 12.79
C ALA A 117 -7.91 -24.42 12.44
N ARG A 118 -8.73 -23.49 11.93
CA ARG A 118 -10.15 -23.77 11.60
C ARG A 118 -10.35 -24.80 10.48
N ARG A 119 -9.35 -25.01 9.63
CA ARG A 119 -9.39 -26.01 8.54
C ARG A 119 -8.07 -26.75 8.51
N LYS A 120 -8.14 -28.09 8.40
CA LYS A 120 -6.98 -28.99 8.36
C LYS A 120 -6.09 -28.92 9.62
N ALA A 121 -6.66 -28.72 10.81
CA ALA A 121 -5.94 -28.83 12.07
C ALA A 121 -5.24 -30.19 12.16
N GLY A 122 -3.94 -30.19 12.45
CA GLY A 122 -3.16 -31.42 12.60
C GLY A 122 -2.73 -32.11 11.30
N ARG A 123 -3.12 -31.63 10.11
CA ARG A 123 -2.61 -32.17 8.85
C ARG A 123 -1.25 -31.53 8.55
N SER A 124 -0.19 -32.33 8.52
CA SER A 124 1.12 -31.86 8.09
C SER A 124 1.00 -31.26 6.68
N LYS A 125 1.60 -30.08 6.49
CA LYS A 125 1.70 -29.44 5.17
C LYS A 125 2.49 -30.42 4.30
N ARG A 126 1.82 -31.14 3.39
CA ARG A 126 2.51 -31.96 2.38
C ARG A 126 3.38 -30.98 1.60
N ARG A 127 4.69 -31.04 1.81
CA ARG A 127 5.67 -30.29 1.01
C ARG A 127 5.45 -30.79 -0.43
N ARG A 128 5.03 -29.87 -1.30
CA ARG A 128 5.23 -30.02 -2.73
C ARG A 128 6.55 -29.36 -3.03
#